data_AF-A0A968UXB1-F1
#
_entry.id   AF-A0A968UXB1-F1
#
_cell.length_a   1.000
_cell.length_b   1.000
_cell.length_c   1.000
_cell.angle_alpha   90.00
_cell.angle_beta   90.00
_cell.angle_gamma   90.00
#
_symmetry.space_group_name_H-M   'P 1'
#
loop_
_entity.id
_entity.type
_entity.pdbx_description
1 polymer ?
#
loop_
_entity_poly.entity_id
_entity_poly.type
_entity_poly.pdbx_seq_one_letter_code
_entity_poly.pdbx_strand_id
1 'polypeptide(L)'
;MYNSFNDDETRRRLVYDLDDPLNETYYLFGGVEHDVRNRIKRQELSTISLGGEHEWRNLKLDYQFFYAVAREREPNRIEATFDSPGQAIAIDFDISDPDYPRATFPNPSNAGNATDYENFELDQMLLETSDSKEILLTPRIN
;
A
#
# COMPACT_ATOMS: atom_id res chain seq x y z
N MET A 1 4.28 22.40 -17.34
CA MET A 1 3.29 21.30 -17.38
C MET A 1 2.65 21.18 -16.01
N TYR A 2 1.37 20.80 -15.96
CA TYR A 2 0.65 20.52 -14.72
C TYR A 2 -0.10 19.20 -14.87
N ASN A 3 -0.05 18.35 -13.86
CA ASN A 3 -0.80 17.11 -13.78
C ASN A 3 -1.32 16.91 -12.35
N SER A 4 -2.52 16.36 -12.23
CA SER A 4 -3.09 15.99 -10.94
C SER A 4 -3.81 14.65 -11.06
N PHE A 5 -3.66 13.81 -10.05
CA PHE A 5 -4.30 12.50 -9.94
C PHE A 5 -4.96 12.36 -8.56
N ASN A 6 -6.12 11.71 -8.53
CA ASN A 6 -6.83 11.40 -7.30
C ASN A 6 -7.23 9.93 -7.33
N ASP A 7 -6.89 9.23 -6.27
CA ASP A 7 -7.19 7.83 -6.05
C ASP A 7 -8.03 7.69 -4.76
N ASP A 8 -9.10 6.91 -4.84
CA ASP A 8 -9.97 6.58 -3.71
C ASP A 8 -9.97 5.07 -3.56
N GLU A 9 -9.33 4.60 -2.48
CA GLU A 9 -9.17 3.19 -2.17
C GLU A 9 -10.14 2.82 -1.04
N THR A 10 -10.97 1.81 -1.30
CA THR A 10 -11.63 1.02 -0.25
C THR A 10 -11.26 -0.43 -0.45
N ARG A 11 -10.57 -1.02 0.53
CA ARG A 11 -10.06 -2.38 0.47
C ARG A 11 -10.51 -3.16 1.70
N ARG A 12 -10.88 -4.41 1.46
CA ARG A 12 -11.10 -5.44 2.48
C ARG A 12 -10.30 -6.65 2.06
N ARG A 13 -9.44 -7.14 2.94
CA ARG A 13 -8.56 -8.26 2.67
C ARG A 13 -8.68 -9.27 3.80
N LEU A 14 -8.69 -10.54 3.41
CA LEU A 14 -8.47 -11.66 4.30
C LEU A 14 -7.04 -12.12 4.12
N VAL A 15 -6.29 -12.22 5.22
CA VAL A 15 -4.89 -12.67 5.23
C VAL A 15 -4.83 -13.92 6.10
N TYR A 16 -4.10 -14.92 5.62
CA TYR A 16 -3.78 -16.12 6.38
C TYR A 16 -2.32 -16.02 6.80
N ASP A 17 -2.08 -15.97 8.10
CA ASP A 17 -0.74 -16.15 8.65
C ASP A 17 -0.48 -17.65 8.80
N LEU A 18 0.65 -18.12 8.30
CA LEU A 18 0.94 -19.55 8.12
C LEU A 18 2.23 -19.89 8.85
N ASP A 19 2.15 -20.83 9.78
CA ASP A 19 3.30 -21.26 10.58
C ASP A 19 3.37 -22.79 10.70
N ASP A 20 4.58 -23.32 10.91
CA ASP A 20 4.87 -24.75 11.00
C ASP A 20 4.30 -25.61 9.84
N PRO A 21 4.87 -25.49 8.63
CA PRO A 21 4.44 -26.26 7.47
C PRO A 21 4.78 -27.75 7.62
N LEU A 22 3.77 -28.62 7.48
CA LEU A 22 3.98 -30.07 7.39
C LEU A 22 4.15 -30.53 5.94
N ASN A 23 3.56 -29.82 4.98
CA ASN A 23 3.73 -30.01 3.54
C ASN A 23 3.41 -28.70 2.79
N GLU A 24 3.30 -28.74 1.46
CA GLU A 24 3.09 -27.56 0.62
C GLU A 24 1.75 -26.85 0.86
N THR A 25 0.71 -27.56 1.33
CA THR A 25 -0.64 -27.02 1.52
C THR A 25 -1.05 -26.94 2.99
N TYR A 26 -0.46 -27.74 3.87
CA TYR A 26 -0.87 -27.90 5.26
C TYR A 26 0.11 -27.28 6.26
N TYR A 27 -0.44 -26.46 7.15
CA TYR A 27 0.25 -25.70 8.20
C TYR A 27 -0.40 -26.03 9.55
N LEU A 28 0.41 -26.39 10.54
CA LEU A 28 -0.10 -26.83 11.84
C LEU A 28 -0.58 -25.66 12.70
N PHE A 29 0.02 -24.48 12.52
CA PHE A 29 -0.31 -23.25 13.22
C PHE A 29 -0.49 -22.09 12.23
N GLY A 30 -1.12 -21.02 12.70
CA GLY A 30 -1.50 -19.92 11.85
C GLY A 30 -2.60 -19.08 12.44
N GLY A 31 -2.88 -17.99 11.74
CA GLY A 31 -3.86 -16.98 12.11
C GLY A 31 -4.68 -16.54 10.91
N VAL A 32 -5.83 -15.93 11.19
CA VAL A 32 -6.68 -15.30 10.19
C VAL A 32 -6.82 -13.84 10.54
N GLU A 33 -6.51 -12.96 9.60
CA GLU A 33 -6.58 -11.52 9.78
C GLU A 33 -7.54 -10.89 8.77
N HIS A 34 -8.42 -10.01 9.25
CA HIS A 34 -9.24 -9.13 8.43
C HIS A 34 -8.68 -7.71 8.44
N ASP A 35 -8.18 -7.27 7.29
CA ASP A 35 -7.62 -5.95 7.09
C ASP A 35 -8.59 -5.09 6.26
N VAL A 36 -8.97 -3.94 6.81
CA VAL A 36 -9.78 -2.92 6.14
C VAL A 36 -9.01 -1.62 6.01
N ARG A 37 -9.07 -1.04 4.80
CA ARG A 37 -8.41 0.22 4.47
C ARG A 37 -9.36 1.12 3.71
N ASN A 38 -9.41 2.39 4.11
CA ASN A 38 -10.05 3.47 3.38
C ASN A 38 -9.09 4.66 3.29
N ARG A 39 -8.80 5.12 2.07
CA ARG A 39 -7.84 6.20 1.83
C ARG A 39 -8.19 6.96 0.57
N ILE A 40 -8.19 8.29 0.68
CA ILE A 40 -8.17 9.19 -0.47
C ILE A 40 -6.74 9.70 -0.64
N LYS A 41 -6.13 9.55 -1.81
CA LYS A 41 -4.77 10.02 -2.12
C LYS A 41 -4.81 10.99 -3.31
N ARG A 42 -4.37 12.22 -3.08
CA ARG A 42 -4.30 13.28 -4.09
C ARG A 42 -2.85 13.61 -4.40
N GLN A 43 -2.46 13.52 -5.66
CA GLN A 43 -1.12 13.83 -6.13
C GLN A 43 -1.16 14.95 -7.17
N GLU A 44 -0.28 15.92 -7.03
CA GLU A 44 -0.15 17.09 -7.90
C GLU A 44 1.31 17.23 -8.34
N LEU A 45 1.56 17.37 -9.64
CA LEU A 45 2.89 17.59 -10.21
C LEU A 45 2.87 18.82 -11.12
N SER A 46 3.70 19.81 -10.81
CA SER A 46 3.89 21.03 -11.60
C SER A 46 5.33 21.15 -12.03
N THR A 47 5.60 21.42 -13.31
CA THR A 47 6.95 21.63 -13.83
C THR A 47 7.04 22.86 -14.72
N ILE A 48 8.15 23.59 -14.60
CA ILE A 48 8.53 24.73 -15.43
C ILE A 48 9.96 24.48 -15.90
N SER A 49 10.18 24.54 -17.20
CA SER A 49 11.49 24.40 -17.82
C SER A 49 11.70 25.58 -18.76
N LEU A 50 12.75 26.34 -18.54
CA LEU A 50 13.17 27.47 -19.36
C LEU A 50 14.61 27.23 -19.78
N GLY A 51 14.95 27.58 -21.01
CA GLY A 51 16.33 27.52 -21.47
C GLY A 51 16.50 28.40 -22.68
N GLY A 52 17.71 28.92 -22.85
CA GLY A 52 18.06 29.79 -23.96
C GLY A 52 19.56 29.78 -24.21
N GLU A 53 19.90 30.02 -25.46
CA GLU A 53 21.26 30.25 -25.92
C GLU A 53 21.32 31.69 -26.46
N HIS A 54 22.30 32.45 -26.01
CA HIS A 54 22.57 33.79 -26.51
C HIS A 54 24.01 33.90 -27.01
N GLU A 55 24.16 34.40 -28.24
CA GLU A 55 25.45 34.65 -28.86
C GLU A 55 25.67 36.17 -29.03
N TRP A 56 26.70 36.70 -28.37
CA TRP A 56 27.10 38.10 -28.47
C TRP A 56 28.58 38.20 -28.85
N ARG A 57 28.84 38.39 -30.15
CA ARG A 57 30.18 38.53 -30.75
C ARG A 57 31.08 37.32 -30.48
N ASN A 58 31.81 37.34 -29.36
CA ASN A 58 32.77 36.30 -28.96
C ASN A 58 32.33 35.58 -27.67
N LEU A 59 31.13 35.88 -27.15
CA LEU A 59 30.57 35.27 -25.95
C LEU A 59 29.35 34.43 -26.33
N LYS A 60 29.36 33.17 -25.91
CA LYS A 60 28.20 32.28 -25.94
C LYS A 60 27.74 32.06 -24.50
N LEU A 61 26.46 32.25 -24.24
CA LEU A 61 25.82 32.05 -22.95
C LEU A 61 24.71 31.02 -23.10
N ASP A 62 24.87 29.87 -22.46
CA ASP A 62 23.85 28.82 -22.43
C ASP A 62 23.26 28.73 -21.03
N TYR A 63 21.96 28.99 -20.88
CA TYR A 63 21.30 28.88 -19.58
C TYR A 63 20.10 27.93 -19.63
N GLN A 64 19.92 27.19 -18.55
CA GLN A 64 18.79 26.30 -18.34
C GLN A 64 18.30 26.48 -16.91
N PHE A 65 16.99 26.52 -16.74
CA PHE A 65 16.31 26.64 -15.47
C PHE A 65 15.17 25.62 -15.44
N PHE A 66 15.25 24.69 -14.50
CA PHE A 66 14.19 23.72 -14.26
C PHE A 66 13.66 23.89 -12.84
N TYR A 67 12.34 23.92 -12.71
CA TYR A 67 11.63 23.98 -11.45
C TYR A 67 10.48 22.99 -11.45
N ALA A 68 10.40 22.13 -10.45
CA ALA A 68 9.30 21.20 -10.27
C ALA A 68 8.78 21.23 -8.84
N VAL A 69 7.47 21.03 -8.69
CA VAL A 69 6.80 20.88 -7.40
C VAL A 69 5.93 19.64 -7.48
N ALA A 70 6.15 18.72 -6.54
CA ALA A 70 5.26 17.59 -6.31
C ALA A 70 4.56 17.77 -4.96
N ARG A 71 3.28 17.44 -4.88
CA ARG A 71 2.52 17.43 -3.63
C ARG A 71 1.68 16.18 -3.56
N GLU A 72 1.63 15.59 -2.38
CA GLU A 72 0.83 14.42 -2.06
C GLU A 72 0.03 14.69 -0.80
N ARG A 73 -1.27 14.39 -0.82
CA ARG A 73 -2.16 14.54 0.34
C ARG A 73 -3.00 13.30 0.52
N GLU A 74 -2.99 12.76 1.73
CA GLU A 74 -3.85 11.65 2.12
C GLU A 74 -4.68 12.07 3.34
N PRO A 75 -5.79 12.79 3.14
CA PRO A 75 -6.67 13.16 4.23
C PRO A 75 -7.48 11.97 4.73
N ASN A 76 -7.65 11.86 6.04
CA ASN A 76 -8.55 10.90 6.69
C ASN A 76 -8.29 9.44 6.30
N ARG A 77 -7.02 9.02 6.23
CA ARG A 77 -6.65 7.63 6.03
C ARG A 77 -7.08 6.82 7.26
N ILE A 78 -7.83 5.76 7.03
CA ILE A 78 -8.30 4.82 8.06
C ILE A 78 -7.83 3.42 7.67
N GLU A 79 -7.11 2.77 8.57
CA GLU A 79 -6.79 1.34 8.47
C GLU A 79 -7.16 0.67 9.78
N ALA A 80 -7.73 -0.52 9.69
CA ALA A 80 -7.97 -1.36 10.85
C ALA A 80 -7.73 -2.82 10.50
N THR A 81 -7.09 -3.51 11.42
CA THR A 81 -6.81 -4.93 11.35
C THR A 81 -7.53 -5.62 12.50
N PHE A 82 -8.15 -6.75 12.20
CA PHE A 82 -8.78 -7.63 13.18
C PHE A 82 -8.13 -9.01 13.10
N ASP A 83 -7.68 -9.54 14.23
CA ASP A 83 -7.06 -10.86 14.31
C ASP A 83 -8.01 -11.87 14.97
N SER A 84 -7.91 -13.11 14.51
CA SER A 84 -8.57 -14.27 15.09
C SER A 84 -8.03 -14.57 16.49
N PRO A 85 -8.87 -15.12 17.39
CA PRO A 85 -8.43 -15.47 18.74
C PRO A 85 -7.49 -16.67 18.71
N GLY A 86 -6.23 -16.45 19.09
CA GLY A 86 -5.21 -17.50 19.23
C GLY A 86 -4.62 -17.96 17.89
N GLN A 87 -3.30 -17.83 17.77
CA GLN A 87 -2.51 -18.12 16.55
C GLN A 87 -2.24 -19.61 16.32
N ALA A 88 -3.13 -20.48 16.80
CA ALA A 88 -2.96 -21.92 16.71
C ALA A 88 -4.07 -22.55 15.86
N ILE A 89 -4.34 -21.98 14.69
CA ILE A 89 -5.31 -22.49 13.71
C ILE A 89 -4.56 -23.41 12.74
N ALA A 90 -5.04 -24.63 12.55
CA ALA A 90 -4.51 -25.50 11.50
C ALA A 90 -5.16 -25.13 10.18
N ILE A 91 -4.35 -24.84 9.17
CA ILE A 91 -4.80 -24.34 7.86
C ILE A 91 -4.28 -25.28 6.78
N ASP A 92 -5.17 -25.70 5.88
CA ASP A 92 -4.82 -26.47 4.69
C ASP A 92 -5.39 -25.79 3.44
N PHE A 93 -4.71 -25.90 2.31
CA PHE A 93 -5.17 -25.31 1.04
C PHE A 93 -5.65 -26.39 0.07
N ASP A 94 -6.93 -26.33 -0.28
CA ASP A 94 -7.46 -27.05 -1.43
C ASP A 94 -6.98 -26.38 -2.72
N ILE A 95 -6.04 -27.05 -3.39
CA ILE A 95 -5.42 -26.62 -4.65
C ILE A 95 -5.97 -27.38 -5.87
N SER A 96 -7.16 -27.99 -5.75
CA SER A 96 -7.79 -28.70 -6.88
C SER A 96 -8.06 -27.80 -8.09
N ASP A 97 -8.26 -26.50 -7.84
CA ASP A 97 -8.23 -25.42 -8.84
C ASP A 97 -6.97 -24.56 -8.63
N PRO A 98 -5.92 -24.73 -9.45
CA PRO A 98 -4.66 -24.00 -9.28
C PRO A 98 -4.77 -22.49 -9.40
N ASP A 99 -5.78 -21.99 -10.11
CA ASP A 99 -6.01 -20.54 -10.26
C ASP A 99 -6.75 -19.94 -9.06
N TYR A 100 -7.43 -20.79 -8.26
CA TYR A 100 -8.27 -20.38 -7.14
C TYR A 100 -8.14 -21.31 -5.93
N PRO A 101 -6.95 -21.38 -5.29
CA PRO A 101 -6.76 -22.17 -4.09
C PRO A 101 -7.66 -21.67 -2.94
N ARG A 102 -8.15 -22.59 -2.12
CA ARG A 102 -9.08 -22.29 -1.02
C ARG A 102 -8.53 -22.74 0.30
N ALA A 103 -8.47 -21.84 1.27
CA ALA A 103 -8.16 -22.20 2.64
C ALA A 103 -9.28 -23.06 3.24
N THR A 104 -8.88 -24.08 3.98
CA THR A 104 -9.72 -24.99 4.74
C THR A 104 -9.13 -25.14 6.14
N PHE A 105 -9.97 -25.48 7.11
CA PHE A 105 -9.59 -25.57 8.51
C PHE A 105 -9.87 -26.99 9.02
N PRO A 106 -8.94 -27.94 8.79
CA PRO A 106 -9.20 -29.37 8.99
C PRO A 106 -9.32 -29.77 10.46
N ASN A 107 -8.82 -28.97 11.40
CA ASN A 107 -8.92 -29.26 12.83
C ASN A 107 -10.19 -28.63 13.42
N PRO A 108 -11.21 -29.42 13.80
CA PRO A 108 -12.48 -28.88 14.29
C PRO A 108 -12.36 -28.17 15.65
N SER A 109 -11.30 -28.41 16.42
CA SER A 109 -11.11 -27.78 17.73
C SER A 109 -10.73 -26.30 17.66
N ASN A 110 -10.15 -25.85 16.54
CA ASN A 110 -9.70 -24.46 16.33
C ASN A 110 -10.25 -23.82 15.04
N ALA A 111 -10.91 -24.58 14.16
CA ALA A 111 -11.55 -24.06 12.95
C ALA A 111 -12.56 -22.92 13.21
N GLY A 112 -13.21 -22.93 14.37
CA GLY A 112 -14.10 -21.85 14.80
C GLY A 112 -13.38 -20.50 14.86
N ASN A 113 -12.14 -20.46 15.34
CA ASN A 113 -11.37 -19.21 15.48
C ASN A 113 -11.12 -18.53 14.13
N ALA A 114 -11.08 -19.29 13.04
CA ALA A 114 -10.89 -18.77 11.69
C ALA A 114 -12.15 -18.16 11.05
N THR A 115 -13.34 -18.48 11.57
CA THR A 115 -14.61 -18.20 10.88
C THR A 115 -15.67 -17.54 11.76
N ASP A 116 -15.48 -17.55 13.08
CA ASP A 116 -16.36 -16.90 14.03
C ASP A 116 -15.99 -15.43 14.22
N TYR A 117 -16.59 -14.58 13.38
CA TYR A 117 -16.38 -13.13 13.37
C TYR A 117 -16.72 -12.44 14.71
N GLU A 118 -17.49 -13.07 15.60
CA GLU A 118 -17.80 -12.47 16.92
C GLU A 118 -16.57 -12.45 17.85
N ASN A 119 -15.59 -13.34 17.62
CA ASN A 119 -14.39 -13.45 18.45
C ASN A 119 -13.16 -12.75 17.85
N PHE A 120 -13.29 -12.13 16.67
CA PHE A 120 -12.19 -11.34 16.11
C PHE A 120 -12.01 -10.06 16.91
N GLU A 121 -10.77 -9.79 17.31
CA GLU A 121 -10.42 -8.63 18.12
C GLU A 121 -9.72 -7.58 17.27
N LEU A 122 -9.96 -6.30 17.56
CA LEU A 122 -9.21 -5.20 16.93
C LEU A 122 -7.76 -5.26 17.41
N ASP A 123 -6.82 -5.50 16.51
CA ASP A 123 -5.39 -5.53 16.81
C ASP A 123 -4.75 -4.15 16.56
N GLN A 124 -4.92 -3.62 15.34
CA GLN A 124 -4.35 -2.34 14.96
C GLN A 124 -5.42 -1.40 14.38
N MET A 125 -5.30 -0.11 14.71
CA MET A 125 -6.07 0.96 14.07
C MET A 125 -5.16 2.15 13.77
N LEU A 126 -5.19 2.62 12.53
CA LEU A 126 -4.50 3.82 12.08
C LEU A 126 -5.53 4.86 11.63
N LEU A 127 -5.43 6.05 12.21
CA LEU A 127 -6.13 7.24 11.76
C LEU A 127 -5.08 8.30 11.45
N GLU A 128 -4.92 8.64 10.18
CA GLU A 128 -3.84 9.50 9.74
C GLU A 128 -4.31 10.56 8.74
N THR A 129 -3.66 11.71 8.76
CA THR A 129 -3.73 12.70 7.69
C THR A 129 -2.31 13.09 7.33
N SER A 130 -1.94 12.91 6.06
CA SER A 130 -0.61 13.25 5.56
C SER A 130 -0.67 14.32 4.48
N ASP A 131 0.31 15.23 4.48
CA ASP A 131 0.53 16.24 3.44
C ASP A 131 2.04 16.37 3.24
N SER A 132 2.50 15.97 2.07
CA SER A 132 3.90 15.97 1.68
C SER A 132 4.09 16.88 0.47
N LYS A 133 5.15 17.68 0.48
CA LYS A 133 5.50 18.57 -0.62
C LYS A 133 6.99 18.49 -0.90
N GLU A 134 7.32 18.32 -2.17
CA GLU A 134 8.68 18.31 -2.67
C GLU A 134 8.88 19.41 -3.71
N ILE A 135 10.06 20.02 -3.69
CA ILE A 135 10.44 21.08 -4.62
C ILE A 135 11.81 20.72 -5.18
N LEU A 136 11.92 20.70 -6.50
CA LEU A 136 13.18 20.50 -7.22
C LEU A 136 13.51 21.76 -8.02
N LEU A 137 14.73 22.27 -7.85
CA LEU A 137 15.24 23.43 -8.56
C LEU A 137 16.63 23.09 -9.13
N THR A 138 16.77 23.21 -10.45
CA THR A 138 18.03 22.93 -11.14
C THR A 138 18.38 24.08 -12.09
N PRO A 139 19.22 25.03 -11.66
CA PRO A 139 19.81 26.03 -12.54
C PRO A 139 21.11 25.50 -13.17
N ARG A 140 21.34 25.81 -14.44
CA ARG A 140 22.59 25.54 -15.15
C ARG A 140 22.94 26.73 -16.04
N ILE A 141 24.21 27.10 -16.04
CA ILE A 141 24.79 28.13 -16.90
C ILE A 141 26.12 27.57 -17.42
N ASN A 142 26.36 27.60 -18.73
CA ASN A 142 27.64 27.28 -19.35
C ASN A 142 28.12 28.44 -20.22
#